data_AF-A0A7S3KAU6-F1
#
_entry.id   AF-A0A7S3KAU6-F1
#
_cell.length_a   1.000
_cell.length_b   1.000
_cell.length_c   1.000
_cell.angle_alpha   90.00
_cell.angle_beta   90.00
_cell.angle_gamma   90.00
#
_symmetry.space_group_name_H-M   'P 1'
#
loop_
_entity.id
_entity.type
_entity.pdbx_description
1 polymer ?
#
loop_
_entity_poly.entity_id
_entity_poly.type
_entity_poly.pdbx_seq_one_letter_code
_entity_poly.pdbx_strand_id
1 'polypeptide(L)'
;RDQKTDFTHNKNNVCFICSIDRYEFDRNGDGFEKHIEKDHHIFHYLYYKIYIKNKPTTEYNGTESNIGDDSSWFPFHKALVLEQAKEKEIHQEEDANELQL
;
A
#
# COMPACT_ATOMS: atom_id res chain seq x y z
N ARG A 1 -16.44 23.57 13.11
CA ARG A 1 -15.35 23.05 13.96
C ARG A 1 -15.16 21.56 13.72
N ASP A 2 -16.27 20.83 13.56
CA ASP A 2 -16.33 19.37 13.36
C ASP A 2 -15.70 18.88 12.05
N GLN A 3 -15.90 19.57 10.92
CA GLN A 3 -15.26 19.19 9.65
C GLN A 3 -13.72 19.22 9.70
N LYS A 4 -13.14 20.12 10.50
CA LYS A 4 -11.68 20.28 10.59
C LYS A 4 -11.07 19.16 11.44
N THR A 5 -11.78 18.72 12.48
CA THR A 5 -11.35 17.60 13.34
C THR A 5 -11.45 16.27 12.61
N ASP A 6 -12.52 16.06 11.84
CA ASP A 6 -12.73 14.83 11.06
C ASP A 6 -11.67 14.69 9.95
N PHE A 7 -11.35 15.79 9.27
CA PHE A 7 -10.29 15.82 8.25
C PHE A 7 -8.92 15.48 8.85
N THR A 8 -8.57 16.06 10.01
CA THR A 8 -7.30 15.74 10.69
C THR A 8 -7.25 14.31 11.20
N HIS A 9 -8.37 13.78 11.67
CA HIS A 9 -8.46 12.39 12.12
C HIS A 9 -8.24 11.43 10.96
N ASN A 10 -8.95 11.64 9.84
CA ASN A 10 -8.81 10.82 8.65
C ASN A 10 -7.39 10.85 8.08
N LYS A 11 -6.76 12.04 8.03
CA LYS A 11 -5.38 12.19 7.53
C LYS A 11 -4.36 11.34 8.32
N ASN A 12 -4.60 11.15 9.60
CA ASN A 12 -3.67 10.43 10.47
C ASN A 12 -3.97 8.93 10.57
N ASN A 13 -5.16 8.50 10.16
CA ASN A 13 -5.62 7.12 10.38
C ASN A 13 -5.91 6.36 9.08
N VAL A 14 -5.87 7.00 7.92
CA VAL A 14 -6.08 6.32 6.64
C VAL A 14 -4.91 6.62 5.71
N CYS A 15 -4.35 5.59 5.10
CA CYS A 15 -3.26 5.76 4.15
C CYS A 15 -3.75 6.45 2.87
N PHE A 16 -3.10 7.53 2.46
CA PHE A 16 -3.49 8.31 1.28
C PHE A 16 -3.42 7.51 -0.04
N ILE A 17 -2.52 6.52 -0.13
CA ILE A 17 -2.24 5.78 -1.35
C ILE A 17 -3.21 4.59 -1.54
N CYS A 18 -3.44 3.80 -0.50
CA CYS A 18 -4.25 2.58 -0.58
C CYS A 18 -5.62 2.68 0.11
N SER A 19 -5.90 3.76 0.84
CA SER A 19 -7.16 3.97 1.56
C SER A 19 -7.49 2.89 2.60
N ILE A 20 -6.47 2.24 3.16
CA ILE A 20 -6.61 1.26 4.24
C ILE A 20 -6.42 1.99 5.59
N ASP A 21 -7.20 1.58 6.59
CA ASP A 21 -7.17 2.13 7.95
C ASP A 21 -5.91 1.70 8.71
N ARG A 22 -5.40 2.60 9.55
CA ARG A 22 -4.26 2.41 10.46
C ARG A 22 -4.39 1.13 11.26
N TYR A 23 -5.60 0.83 11.74
CA TYR A 23 -5.87 -0.35 12.55
C TYR A 23 -5.45 -1.66 11.86
N GLU A 24 -5.65 -1.77 10.55
CA GLU A 24 -5.29 -2.98 9.80
C GLU A 24 -3.77 -3.20 9.77
N PHE A 25 -3.00 -2.11 9.67
CA PHE A 25 -1.53 -2.17 9.68
C PHE A 25 -0.96 -2.42 11.06
N ASP A 26 -1.57 -1.83 12.09
CA ASP A 26 -1.13 -2.02 13.47
C ASP A 26 -1.46 -3.43 13.98
N ARG A 27 -2.51 -4.06 13.47
CA ARG A 27 -2.92 -5.42 13.85
C ARG A 27 -2.25 -6.52 13.03
N ASN A 28 -2.27 -6.39 11.71
CA ASN A 28 -1.93 -7.47 10.78
C ASN A 28 -0.65 -7.17 9.97
N GLY A 29 -0.09 -5.96 10.08
CA GLY A 29 1.10 -5.55 9.36
C GLY A 29 2.27 -5.22 10.28
N ASP A 30 3.19 -4.41 9.76
CA ASP A 30 4.38 -3.96 10.50
C ASP A 30 4.18 -2.56 11.14
N GLY A 31 2.92 -2.15 11.33
CA GLY A 31 2.55 -0.84 11.87
C GLY A 31 2.36 0.27 10.82
N PHE A 32 1.45 1.18 11.09
CA PHE A 32 1.04 2.23 10.13
C PHE A 32 2.14 3.26 9.81
N GLU A 33 2.94 3.67 10.80
CA GLU A 33 4.01 4.67 10.56
C GLU A 33 5.05 4.14 9.58
N LYS A 34 5.49 2.89 9.77
CA LYS A 34 6.39 2.22 8.83
C LYS A 34 5.76 2.14 7.44
N HIS A 35 4.47 1.80 7.37
CA HIS A 35 3.74 1.71 6.11
C HIS A 35 3.76 3.04 5.33
N ILE A 36 3.44 4.18 5.96
CA ILE A 36 3.43 5.48 5.26
C ILE A 36 4.83 6.04 4.97
N GLU A 37 5.86 5.61 5.71
CA GLU A 37 7.24 6.08 5.50
C GLU A 37 8.03 5.23 4.50
N LYS A 38 7.78 3.92 4.44
CA LYS A 38 8.57 2.97 3.66
C LYS A 38 7.82 2.42 2.46
N ASP A 39 6.57 2.03 2.64
CA ASP A 39 5.80 1.38 1.58
C ASP A 39 5.06 2.42 0.74
N HIS A 40 4.25 3.25 1.38
CA HIS A 40 3.33 4.20 0.76
C HIS A 40 3.72 5.67 1.02
N HIS A 41 5.01 5.97 0.87
CA HIS A 41 5.51 7.32 0.99
C HIS A 41 5.03 8.20 -0.17
N ILE A 42 4.14 9.16 0.13
CA ILE A 42 3.40 9.98 -0.85
C ILE A 42 4.33 10.63 -1.88
N PHE A 43 5.46 11.18 -1.44
CA PHE A 43 6.38 11.86 -2.35
C PHE A 43 7.09 10.91 -3.31
N HIS A 44 7.31 9.64 -2.95
CA HIS A 44 7.91 8.68 -3.88
C HIS A 44 6.96 8.41 -5.05
N TYR A 45 5.65 8.28 -4.80
CA TYR A 45 4.64 8.14 -5.86
C TYR A 45 4.58 9.38 -6.76
N LEU A 46 4.61 10.58 -6.17
CA LEU A 46 4.61 11.83 -6.92
C LEU A 46 5.87 11.95 -7.80
N TYR A 47 7.06 11.72 -7.23
CA TYR A 47 8.32 11.77 -7.95
C TYR A 47 8.35 10.74 -9.07
N TYR A 48 7.87 9.52 -8.82
CA TYR A 48 7.84 8.48 -9.83
C TYR A 48 6.92 8.82 -11.01
N LYS A 49 5.73 9.40 -10.75
CA LYS A 49 4.84 9.85 -11.83
C LYS A 49 5.45 10.98 -12.68
N ILE A 50 6.13 11.93 -12.03
CA ILE A 50 6.84 13.01 -12.75
C ILE A 50 8.03 12.44 -13.54
N TYR A 51 8.77 11.50 -12.94
CA TYR A 51 9.91 10.84 -13.56
C TYR A 51 9.51 10.12 -14.86
N ILE A 52 8.46 9.29 -14.81
CA ILE A 52 7.96 8.60 -16.01
C ILE A 52 7.54 9.61 -17.08
N LYS A 53 6.79 10.66 -16.72
CA LYS A 53 6.36 11.69 -17.69
C LYS A 53 7.50 12.40 -18.40
N ASN A 54 8.65 12.54 -17.75
CA ASN A 54 9.82 13.23 -18.30
C ASN A 54 10.79 12.27 -19.01
N LYS A 55 10.61 10.96 -18.88
CA LYS A 55 11.47 9.94 -19.47
C LYS A 55 11.02 9.64 -20.92
N PRO A 56 11.93 9.48 -21.89
CA PRO A 56 11.54 9.08 -23.24
C PRO A 56 10.94 7.67 -23.24
N THR A 57 9.84 7.48 -23.96
CA THR A 57 9.09 6.22 -24.00
C THR A 57 9.93 5.03 -24.47
N THR A 58 10.97 5.26 -25.28
CA THR A 58 11.92 4.24 -25.74
C THR A 58 12.77 3.64 -24.63
N GLU A 59 12.87 4.32 -23.48
CA GLU A 59 13.63 3.87 -22.33
C GLU A 59 12.75 3.27 -21.23
N TYR A 60 11.43 3.20 -21.44
CA TYR A 60 10.54 2.60 -20.48
C TYR A 60 10.87 1.12 -20.32
N ASN A 61 10.98 0.67 -19.07
CA ASN A 61 11.00 -0.75 -18.78
C ASN A 61 9.58 -1.34 -18.91
N GLY A 62 9.46 -2.66 -18.80
CA GLY A 62 8.17 -3.35 -18.95
C GLY A 62 7.11 -2.88 -17.96
N THR A 63 7.50 -2.57 -16.71
CA THR A 63 6.59 -2.08 -15.68
C THR A 63 6.19 -0.62 -15.91
N GLU A 64 7.12 0.25 -16.32
CA GLU A 64 6.86 1.66 -16.64
C GLU A 64 5.92 1.80 -17.84
N SER A 65 6.04 0.90 -18.82
CA SER A 65 5.15 0.84 -19.99
C SER A 65 3.70 0.53 -19.63
N ASN A 66 3.45 -0.04 -18.46
CA ASN A 66 2.11 -0.35 -17.95
C ASN A 66 1.49 0.82 -17.14
N ILE A 67 2.26 1.87 -16.85
CA ILE A 67 1.78 2.99 -16.03
C ILE A 67 1.10 4.01 -16.94
N GLY A 68 -0.23 3.96 -16.96
CA GLY A 68 -1.08 4.91 -17.67
C GLY A 68 -1.17 6.28 -17.01
N ASP A 69 -1.90 7.18 -17.67
CA ASP A 69 -2.27 8.49 -17.11
C ASP A 69 -3.47 8.46 -16.17
N ASP A 70 -4.12 7.31 -16.04
CA ASP A 70 -5.17 7.08 -15.07
C ASP A 70 -4.62 6.77 -13.67
N SER A 71 -5.53 6.52 -12.74
CA SER A 71 -5.19 6.17 -11.35
C SER A 71 -5.16 4.65 -11.10
N SER A 72 -5.25 3.83 -12.14
CA SER A 72 -5.38 2.36 -12.00
C SER A 72 -4.14 1.69 -11.42
N TRP A 73 -2.98 2.32 -11.56
CA TRP A 73 -1.70 1.84 -11.05
C TRP A 73 -1.49 2.10 -9.55
N PHE A 74 -2.32 2.94 -8.92
CA PHE A 74 -2.29 3.10 -7.46
C PHE A 74 -2.82 1.83 -6.77
N PRO A 75 -2.19 1.34 -5.69
CA PRO A 75 -2.59 0.13 -5.00
C PRO A 75 -3.82 0.37 -4.09
N PHE A 76 -4.96 0.70 -4.69
CA PHE A 76 -6.20 0.95 -3.97
C PHE A 76 -6.68 -0.33 -3.26
N HIS A 77 -6.90 -0.24 -1.94
CA HIS A 77 -7.19 -1.36 -1.06
C HIS A 77 -6.20 -2.53 -1.14
N LYS A 78 -4.95 -2.24 -1.47
CA LYS A 78 -3.87 -3.24 -1.53
C LYS A 78 -2.66 -2.76 -0.74
N ALA A 79 -2.05 -3.67 0.00
CA ALA A 79 -0.77 -3.46 0.66
C ALA A 79 -0.07 -4.80 0.79
N LEU A 80 1.15 -4.89 0.24
CA LEU A 80 1.91 -6.12 0.17
C LEU A 80 2.14 -6.75 1.56
N VAL A 81 2.40 -5.92 2.57
CA VAL A 81 2.61 -6.39 3.95
C VAL A 81 1.39 -7.14 4.51
N LEU A 82 0.17 -6.71 4.15
CA LEU A 82 -1.06 -7.35 4.61
C LEU A 82 -1.35 -8.63 3.82
N GLU A 83 -1.04 -8.65 2.52
CA GLU A 83 -1.15 -9.85 1.69
C GLU A 83 -0.20 -10.95 2.20
N GLN A 84 1.06 -10.60 2.49
CA GLN A 84 2.04 -11.51 3.04
C GLN A 84 1.69 -12.01 4.44
N ALA A 85 1.10 -11.17 5.30
CA ALA A 85 0.65 -11.60 6.61
C ALA A 85 -0.45 -12.67 6.48
N LYS A 86 -1.42 -12.45 5.60
CA LYS A 86 -2.49 -13.40 5.32
C LYS A 86 -1.97 -14.73 4.76
N GLU A 87 -1.01 -14.70 3.84
CA GLU A 87 -0.39 -15.92 3.30
C GLU A 87 0.30 -16.74 4.40
N LYS A 88 1.01 -16.06 5.33
CA LYS A 88 1.65 -16.74 6.46
C LYS A 88 0.64 -17.37 7.42
N GLU A 89 -0.49 -16.71 7.67
CA GLU A 89 -1.56 -17.27 8.50
C GLU A 89 -2.13 -18.54 7.87
N ILE A 90 -2.41 -18.52 6.56
CA ILE A 90 -2.91 -19.69 5.83
C ILE A 90 -1.92 -20.85 5.92
N HIS A 91 -0.64 -20.60 5.66
CA HIS A 91 0.38 -21.65 5.74
C HIS A 91 0.54 -22.22 7.17
N GLN A 92 0.43 -21.38 8.21
CA GLN A 92 0.46 -21.85 9.59
C GLN A 92 -0.74 -22.72 9.94
N GLU A 93 -1.93 -22.39 9.44
CA GLU A 93 -3.14 -23.21 9.63
C GLU A 93 -3.04 -24.55 8.90
N GLU A 94 -2.49 -24.56 7.69
CA GLU A 94 -2.22 -25.78 6.92
C GLU A 94 -1.24 -26.70 7.67
N ASP A 95 -0.10 -26.16 8.11
CA ASP A 95 0.92 -26.90 8.87
C ASP A 95 0.34 -27.47 10.19
N ALA A 96 -0.47 -26.67 10.90
CA ALA A 96 -1.08 -27.08 12.16
C ALA A 96 -2.11 -28.21 11.98
N ASN A 97 -2.86 -28.20 10.88
CA ASN A 97 -3.82 -29.25 10.55
C ASN A 97 -3.12 -30.55 10.12
N GLU A 98 -1.98 -30.47 9.43
CA GLU A 98 -1.19 -31.64 9.05
C GLU A 98 -0.58 -32.36 10.27
N LEU A 99 -0.20 -31.60 11.31
CA LEU A 99 0.31 -32.14 12.58
C LEU A 99 -0.76 -32.79 13.49
N GLN A 100 -2.05 -32.60 13.18
CA GLN A 100 -3.18 -33.18 13.93
C GLN A 100 -3.72 -34.47 13.29
N LEU A 101 -3.16 -34.91 12.16
CA LEU A 101 -3.43 -36.18 11.49
C LEU A 101 -2.40 -37.25 11.89
#